data_AF-A0AAN5PK45-F1
#
_entry.id   AF-A0AAN5PK45-F1
#
_cell.length_a   1.000
_cell.length_b   1.000
_cell.length_c   1.000
_cell.angle_alpha   90.00
_cell.angle_beta   90.00
_cell.angle_gamma   90.00
#
_symmetry.space_group_name_H-M   'P 1'
#
loop_
_entity.id
_entity.type
_entity.pdbx_description
1 polymer ?
#
loop_
_entity_poly.entity_id
_entity_poly.type
_entity_poly.pdbx_seq_one_letter_code
_entity_poly.pdbx_strand_id
1 'polypeptide(L)'
;RRQDQDLPWHLPLALFMLVVFQAALGMWTVTLKLLPVVVMGHLLGGMLIVACLCRFRLQIAQLKGQNLPEWRPWLRLGIVIILLQIALGGWVSANYAGISCIGFPLCNGTWFPELHFAKGFNLFSTIGANYQGGILESEVRASIQFIHRIGAILTATYLLTLSSIIVFKTHSIYLRATAIIMAMLVLLQFTLGIMNVIHLLPLKVAVAHNGVAALLLAVAFCSLHFTQDKEVSHAY
;
A
#
# COMPACT_ATOMS: atom_id res chain seq x y z
N ARG A 1 -9.09 -22.80 -30.44
CA ARG A 1 -10.21 -21.94 -30.89
C ARG A 1 -10.29 -20.77 -29.90
N ARG A 2 -9.58 -19.66 -30.16
CA ARG A 2 -9.65 -18.45 -29.32
C ARG A 2 -11.02 -17.83 -29.61
N GLN A 3 -11.97 -18.07 -28.72
CA GLN A 3 -13.22 -17.33 -28.70
C GLN A 3 -12.84 -15.88 -28.43
N ASP A 4 -13.26 -14.97 -29.31
CA ASP A 4 -13.18 -13.51 -29.12
C ASP A 4 -13.92 -13.17 -27.82
N GLN A 5 -13.24 -13.30 -26.70
CA GLN A 5 -13.60 -12.63 -25.47
C GLN A 5 -12.87 -11.31 -25.55
N ASP A 6 -13.62 -10.23 -25.77
CA ASP A 6 -13.12 -8.86 -25.72
C ASP A 6 -12.32 -8.66 -24.44
N LEU A 7 -10.99 -8.78 -24.56
CA LEU A 7 -10.10 -8.56 -23.44
C LEU A 7 -10.28 -7.09 -23.05
N PRO A 8 -10.67 -6.79 -21.81
CA PRO A 8 -10.98 -5.42 -21.40
C PRO A 8 -9.75 -4.52 -21.60
N TRP A 9 -9.79 -3.66 -22.63
CA TRP A 9 -8.67 -2.80 -23.04
C TRP A 9 -8.31 -1.71 -22.01
N HIS A 10 -9.25 -1.38 -21.12
CA HIS A 10 -9.07 -0.34 -20.11
C HIS A 10 -7.95 -0.63 -19.12
N LEU A 11 -7.79 -1.89 -18.67
CA LEU A 11 -6.76 -2.23 -17.68
C LEU A 11 -5.34 -2.25 -18.30
N PRO A 12 -5.11 -2.84 -19.48
CA PRO A 12 -3.86 -2.69 -20.22
C PRO A 12 -3.49 -1.23 -20.51
N LEU A 13 -4.45 -0.41 -20.95
CA LEU A 13 -4.20 1.01 -21.22
C LEU A 13 -3.84 1.76 -19.93
N ALA A 14 -4.57 1.53 -18.84
CA ALA A 14 -4.26 2.13 -17.54
C ALA A 14 -2.87 1.72 -17.03
N LEU A 15 -2.49 0.45 -17.19
CA LEU A 15 -1.16 -0.06 -16.87
C LEU A 15 -0.07 0.61 -17.73
N PHE A 16 -0.28 0.75 -19.03
CA PHE A 16 0.65 1.45 -19.92
C PHE A 16 0.87 2.90 -19.47
N MET A 17 -0.22 3.65 -19.26
CA MET A 17 -0.15 5.04 -18.79
C MET A 17 0.54 5.14 -17.43
N LEU A 18 0.26 4.20 -16.51
CA LEU A 18 0.88 4.16 -15.19
C LEU A 18 2.39 3.89 -15.26
N VAL A 19 2.84 3.01 -16.15
CA VAL A 19 4.27 2.72 -16.38
C VAL A 19 4.99 3.94 -16.95
N VAL A 20 4.42 4.62 -17.94
CA VAL A 20 4.99 5.85 -18.51
C VAL A 20 5.10 6.93 -17.43
N PHE A 21 4.03 7.11 -16.64
CA PHE A 21 4.04 8.07 -15.53
C PHE A 21 5.06 7.69 -14.44
N GLN A 22 5.25 6.40 -14.16
CA GLN A 22 6.25 5.91 -13.23
C GLN A 22 7.69 6.16 -13.71
N ALA A 23 7.94 6.04 -15.02
CA ALA A 23 9.24 6.42 -15.58
C ALA A 23 9.51 7.92 -15.42
N ALA A 24 8.49 8.77 -15.61
CA ALA A 24 8.60 10.21 -15.36
C ALA A 24 8.85 10.52 -13.87
N LEU A 25 8.10 9.89 -12.95
CA LEU A 25 8.33 10.01 -11.50
C LEU A 25 9.74 9.55 -11.12
N GLY A 26 10.23 8.45 -11.69
CA GLY A 26 11.59 7.96 -11.48
C GLY A 26 12.64 8.99 -11.89
N MET A 27 12.53 9.59 -13.07
CA MET A 27 13.39 10.69 -13.49
C MET A 27 13.29 11.90 -12.54
N TRP A 28 12.08 12.23 -12.09
CA TRP A 28 11.84 13.33 -11.16
C TRP A 28 12.41 13.08 -9.77
N THR A 29 12.57 11.84 -9.31
CA THR A 29 13.26 11.57 -8.03
C THR A 29 14.69 12.08 -8.05
N VAL A 30 15.38 11.98 -9.20
CA VAL A 30 16.75 12.46 -9.38
C VAL A 30 16.77 13.97 -9.65
N THR A 31 16.00 14.43 -10.64
CA THR A 31 16.04 15.83 -11.09
C THR A 31 15.46 16.81 -10.07
N LEU A 32 14.48 16.39 -9.25
CA LEU A 32 13.92 17.17 -8.15
C LEU A 32 14.55 16.82 -6.79
N LYS A 33 15.77 16.25 -6.78
CA LYS A 33 16.59 16.00 -5.59
C LYS A 33 15.83 15.34 -4.42
N LEU A 34 15.11 14.27 -4.73
CA LEU A 34 14.33 13.46 -3.78
C LEU A 34 13.16 14.22 -3.10
N LEU A 35 12.53 15.17 -3.81
CA LEU A 35 11.31 15.84 -3.34
C LEU A 35 10.30 14.81 -2.80
N PRO A 36 9.87 14.90 -1.51
CA PRO A 36 9.21 13.78 -0.86
C PRO A 36 7.92 13.28 -1.51
N VAL A 37 7.10 14.19 -2.07
CA VAL A 37 5.85 13.81 -2.77
C VAL A 37 6.15 12.98 -4.03
N VAL A 38 7.24 13.27 -4.73
CA VAL A 38 7.64 12.55 -5.95
C VAL A 38 8.14 11.15 -5.59
N VAL A 39 8.98 11.03 -4.57
CA VAL A 39 9.48 9.75 -4.08
C VAL A 39 8.34 8.86 -3.58
N MET A 40 7.42 9.42 -2.79
CA MET A 40 6.21 8.73 -2.34
C MET A 40 5.33 8.30 -3.51
N GLY A 41 5.11 9.18 -4.49
CA GLY A 41 4.33 8.88 -5.70
C GLY A 41 4.95 7.77 -6.54
N HIS A 42 6.28 7.77 -6.67
CA HIS A 42 7.03 6.71 -7.34
C HIS A 42 6.79 5.35 -6.65
N LEU A 43 6.94 5.30 -5.32
CA LEU A 43 6.69 4.09 -4.53
C LEU A 43 5.24 3.59 -4.69
N LEU A 44 4.26 4.47 -4.51
CA LEU A 44 2.83 4.13 -4.60
C LEU A 44 2.46 3.56 -5.96
N GLY A 45 2.87 4.23 -7.05
CA GLY A 45 2.52 3.74 -8.37
C GLY A 45 3.29 2.47 -8.76
N GLY A 46 4.53 2.28 -8.29
CA GLY A 46 5.23 1.00 -8.44
C GLY A 46 4.47 -0.18 -7.80
N MET A 47 3.98 0.00 -6.57
CA MET A 47 3.15 -1.02 -5.90
C MET A 47 1.80 -1.22 -6.59
N LEU A 48 1.19 -0.14 -7.11
CA LEU A 48 -0.05 -0.21 -7.87
C LEU A 48 0.12 -0.98 -9.18
N ILE A 49 1.25 -0.83 -9.89
CA ILE A 49 1.58 -1.64 -11.08
C ILE A 49 1.55 -3.12 -10.73
N VAL A 50 2.22 -3.53 -9.65
CA VAL A 50 2.23 -4.94 -9.19
C VAL A 50 0.80 -5.43 -8.92
N ALA A 51 0.01 -4.67 -8.17
CA ALA A 51 -1.37 -5.03 -7.85
C ALA A 51 -2.26 -5.15 -9.10
N CYS A 52 -2.15 -4.21 -10.03
CA CYS A 52 -2.88 -4.21 -11.30
C CYS A 52 -2.44 -5.37 -12.20
N LEU A 53 -1.15 -5.70 -12.27
CA LEU A 53 -0.64 -6.84 -13.02
C LEU A 53 -1.13 -8.17 -12.44
N CYS A 54 -1.15 -8.33 -11.12
CA CYS A 54 -1.72 -9.52 -10.48
C CYS A 54 -3.21 -9.68 -10.81
N ARG A 55 -3.99 -8.60 -10.74
CA ARG A 55 -5.40 -8.60 -11.14
C ARG A 55 -5.58 -8.90 -12.64
N PHE A 56 -4.74 -8.31 -13.49
CA PHE A 56 -4.79 -8.54 -14.94
C PHE A 56 -4.47 -10.01 -15.29
N ARG A 57 -3.50 -10.62 -14.61
CA ARG A 57 -3.20 -12.06 -14.73
C ARG A 57 -4.43 -12.91 -14.41
N LEU A 58 -5.19 -12.59 -13.35
CA LEU A 58 -6.42 -13.33 -13.02
C LEU A 58 -7.49 -13.19 -14.11
N GLN A 59 -7.59 -12.01 -14.74
CA GLN A 59 -8.51 -11.78 -15.87
C GLN A 59 -8.11 -12.60 -17.10
N ILE A 60 -6.82 -12.62 -17.47
CA ILE A 60 -6.33 -13.44 -18.60
C ILE A 60 -6.50 -14.92 -18.32
N ALA A 61 -6.24 -15.36 -17.09
CA ALA A 61 -6.42 -16.75 -16.66
C ALA A 61 -7.91 -17.16 -16.59
N GLN A 62 -8.84 -16.24 -16.85
CA GLN A 62 -10.30 -16.46 -16.83
C GLN A 62 -10.79 -17.08 -15.51
N LEU A 63 -10.09 -16.80 -14.39
CA LEU A 63 -10.54 -17.23 -13.08
C LEU A 63 -11.74 -16.37 -12.67
N LYS A 64 -12.94 -16.96 -12.78
CA LYS A 64 -14.19 -16.29 -12.47
C LYS A 64 -14.39 -16.17 -10.95
N GLY A 65 -14.83 -14.99 -10.54
CA GLY A 65 -15.31 -14.75 -9.18
C GLY A 65 -16.74 -15.24 -8.98
N GLN A 66 -17.30 -14.90 -7.83
CA GLN A 66 -18.73 -15.03 -7.54
C GLN A 66 -19.32 -13.64 -7.39
N ASN A 67 -20.61 -13.46 -7.69
CA ASN A 67 -21.26 -12.16 -7.57
C ASN A 67 -21.56 -11.88 -6.09
N LEU A 68 -20.62 -11.18 -5.44
CA LEU A 68 -20.64 -10.91 -4.00
C LEU A 68 -20.61 -9.39 -3.74
N PRO A 69 -21.64 -8.64 -4.20
CA PRO A 69 -21.64 -7.18 -4.18
C PRO A 69 -21.54 -6.59 -2.77
N GLU A 70 -22.04 -7.29 -1.75
CA GLU A 70 -22.04 -6.86 -0.35
C GLU A 70 -20.62 -6.68 0.23
N TRP A 71 -19.61 -7.37 -0.31
CA TRP A 71 -18.21 -7.27 0.14
C TRP A 71 -17.42 -6.20 -0.60
N ARG A 72 -17.86 -5.78 -1.79
CA ARG A 72 -17.16 -4.80 -2.63
C ARG A 72 -16.87 -3.46 -1.93
N PRO A 73 -17.81 -2.80 -1.22
CA PRO A 73 -17.52 -1.53 -0.57
C PRO A 73 -16.46 -1.68 0.52
N TRP A 74 -16.50 -2.77 1.30
CA TRP A 74 -15.52 -3.05 2.36
C TRP A 74 -14.13 -3.37 1.79
N LEU A 75 -14.04 -4.16 0.72
CA LEU A 75 -12.77 -4.41 0.05
C LEU A 75 -12.18 -3.14 -0.57
N ARG A 76 -13.03 -2.28 -1.17
CA ARG A 76 -12.58 -0.98 -1.70
C ARG A 76 -12.08 -0.06 -0.59
N LEU A 77 -12.79 0.00 0.54
CA LEU A 77 -12.35 0.76 1.70
C LEU A 77 -11.02 0.21 2.24
N GLY A 78 -10.86 -1.11 2.33
CA GLY A 78 -9.59 -1.75 2.68
C GLY A 78 -8.44 -1.39 1.74
N ILE A 79 -8.68 -1.37 0.43
CA ILE A 79 -7.69 -0.93 -0.56
C ILE A 79 -7.30 0.54 -0.32
N VAL A 80 -8.27 1.42 -0.08
CA VAL A 80 -7.99 2.84 0.22
C VAL A 80 -7.15 2.97 1.50
N ILE A 81 -7.50 2.25 2.56
CA ILE A 81 -6.75 2.25 3.82
C ILE A 81 -5.31 1.76 3.59
N ILE A 82 -5.12 0.67 2.84
CA ILE A 82 -3.78 0.16 2.48
C ILE A 82 -2.99 1.21 1.71
N LEU A 83 -3.59 1.86 0.71
CA LEU A 83 -2.93 2.89 -0.10
C LEU A 83 -2.51 4.09 0.75
N LEU A 84 -3.38 4.55 1.66
CA LEU A 84 -3.05 5.62 2.60
C LEU A 84 -1.90 5.21 3.53
N GLN A 85 -1.90 3.97 4.02
CA GLN A 85 -0.83 3.48 4.88
C GLN A 85 0.51 3.34 4.15
N ILE A 86 0.49 2.87 2.89
CA ILE A 86 1.67 2.85 2.02
C ILE A 86 2.14 4.28 1.75
N ALA A 87 1.22 5.24 1.53
CA ALA A 87 1.57 6.64 1.33
C ALA A 87 2.27 7.21 2.58
N LEU A 88 1.73 6.95 3.78
CA LEU A 88 2.37 7.32 5.05
C LEU A 88 3.76 6.68 5.20
N GLY A 89 3.91 5.40 4.84
CA GLY A 89 5.21 4.72 4.87
C GLY A 89 6.21 5.27 3.85
N GLY A 90 5.74 5.61 2.65
CA GLY A 90 6.51 6.31 1.64
C GLY A 90 6.93 7.71 2.10
N TRP A 91 6.03 8.42 2.80
CA TRP A 91 6.32 9.72 3.42
C TRP A 91 7.39 9.62 4.51
N VAL A 92 7.33 8.58 5.35
CA VAL A 92 8.40 8.25 6.31
C VAL A 92 9.73 8.06 5.60
N SER A 93 9.77 7.21 4.56
CA SER A 93 11.02 6.90 3.86
C SER A 93 11.59 8.12 3.14
N ALA A 94 10.74 8.92 2.49
CA ALA A 94 11.15 10.08 1.72
C ALA A 94 11.68 11.22 2.59
N ASN A 95 11.19 11.33 3.83
CA ASN A 95 11.71 12.27 4.83
C ASN A 95 12.77 11.66 5.76
N TYR A 96 13.25 10.44 5.46
CA TYR A 96 14.20 9.67 6.26
C TYR A 96 13.73 9.41 7.71
N ALA A 97 12.44 9.53 8.02
CA ALA A 97 11.90 9.54 9.38
C ALA A 97 11.88 8.17 10.09
N GLY A 98 12.30 7.08 9.44
CA GLY A 98 12.08 5.72 9.94
C GLY A 98 12.74 5.39 11.30
N ILE A 99 13.82 6.10 11.68
CA ILE A 99 14.50 5.98 12.98
C ILE A 99 14.30 7.19 13.91
N SER A 100 13.46 8.16 13.54
CA SER A 100 13.23 9.36 14.36
C SER A 100 12.42 9.08 15.63
N CYS A 101 11.79 7.91 15.68
CA CYS A 101 11.04 7.41 16.83
C CYS A 101 11.59 6.01 17.15
N ILE A 102 12.45 5.90 18.16
CA ILE A 102 13.13 4.66 18.56
C ILE A 102 12.33 3.96 19.65
N GLY A 103 12.29 2.62 19.57
CA GLY A 103 11.53 1.76 20.48
C GLY A 103 10.09 1.50 20.02
N PHE A 104 9.46 0.52 20.66
CA PHE A 104 8.05 0.15 20.48
C PHE A 104 7.58 -0.54 21.79
N PRO A 105 6.40 -0.23 22.36
CA PRO A 105 5.35 0.65 21.82
C PRO A 105 5.64 2.15 21.98
N LEU A 106 6.55 2.52 22.89
CA LEU A 106 6.95 3.90 23.15
C LEU A 106 7.70 4.52 21.95
N CYS A 107 7.69 5.84 21.88
CA CYS A 107 8.44 6.68 20.96
C CYS A 107 9.46 7.49 21.76
N ASN A 108 10.75 7.13 21.68
CA ASN A 108 11.82 7.81 22.44
C ASN A 108 11.50 7.90 23.95
N GLY A 109 10.93 6.84 24.53
CA GLY A 109 10.56 6.78 25.95
C GLY A 109 9.21 7.42 26.30
N THR A 110 8.49 7.99 25.33
CA THR A 110 7.17 8.62 25.55
C THR A 110 6.05 7.87 24.83
N TRP A 111 4.83 7.88 25.38
CA TRP A 111 3.67 7.27 24.69
C TRP A 111 3.13 8.15 23.56
N PHE A 112 3.20 9.47 23.76
CA PHE A 112 2.74 10.47 22.81
C PHE A 112 3.83 11.54 22.69
N PRO A 113 4.60 11.55 21.60
CA PRO A 113 5.55 12.63 21.34
C PRO A 113 4.80 13.92 20.98
N GLU A 114 5.49 15.05 21.04
CA GLU A 114 4.95 16.31 20.51
C GLU A 114 4.73 16.19 18.99
N LEU A 115 3.56 16.63 18.52
CA LEU A 115 3.13 16.44 17.14
C LEU A 115 3.17 17.75 16.35
N HIS A 116 4.11 17.84 15.41
CA HIS A 116 4.28 19.01 14.55
C HIS A 116 3.67 18.80 13.17
N PHE A 117 2.33 18.68 13.09
CA PHE A 117 1.63 18.35 11.84
C PHE A 117 1.89 19.32 10.69
N ALA A 118 1.82 20.62 10.94
CA ALA A 118 1.97 21.65 9.90
C ALA A 118 3.35 21.59 9.21
N LYS A 119 4.41 21.28 9.97
CA LYS A 119 5.76 21.10 9.42
C LYS A 119 5.96 19.70 8.84
N GLY A 120 5.52 18.66 9.55
CA GLY A 120 5.77 17.26 9.18
C GLY A 120 4.97 16.75 7.99
N PHE A 121 3.84 17.38 7.67
CA PHE A 121 2.97 17.00 6.54
C PHE A 121 2.80 18.12 5.52
N ASN A 122 3.80 19.00 5.40
CA ASN A 122 3.84 19.99 4.33
C ASN A 122 4.16 19.33 2.98
N LEU A 123 3.13 19.08 2.17
CA LEU A 123 3.23 18.47 0.84
C LEU A 123 3.92 19.39 -0.18
N PHE A 124 3.87 20.72 0.04
CA PHE A 124 4.40 21.72 -0.88
C PHE A 124 5.73 22.28 -0.38
N SER A 125 6.67 21.38 -0.10
CA SER A 125 8.02 21.77 0.29
C SER A 125 8.76 22.46 -0.87
N THR A 126 9.73 23.32 -0.54
CA THR A 126 10.44 24.16 -1.53
C THR A 126 11.20 23.33 -2.57
N ILE A 127 10.96 23.60 -3.85
CA ILE A 127 11.72 23.00 -4.95
C ILE A 127 13.15 23.56 -4.95
N GLY A 128 14.15 22.69 -5.10
CA GLY A 128 15.57 23.08 -5.23
C GLY A 128 16.48 22.66 -4.06
N ALA A 129 15.90 22.43 -2.88
CA ALA A 129 16.58 21.81 -1.74
C ALA A 129 16.95 20.35 -2.03
N ASN A 130 18.04 19.85 -1.43
CA ASN A 130 18.39 18.43 -1.47
C ASN A 130 17.77 17.74 -0.24
N TYR A 131 16.85 16.78 -0.47
CA TYR A 131 16.13 16.09 0.59
C TYR A 131 16.83 14.84 1.12
N GLN A 132 17.99 14.48 0.56
CA GLN A 132 18.79 13.35 1.03
C GLN A 132 19.17 13.50 2.51
N GLY A 133 18.93 12.45 3.30
CA GLY A 133 19.18 12.42 4.74
C GLY A 133 18.06 13.03 5.60
N GLY A 134 17.08 13.70 4.97
CA GLY A 134 15.95 14.37 5.62
C GLY A 134 16.35 15.75 6.14
N ILE A 135 15.70 16.80 5.60
CA ILE A 135 15.96 18.20 5.97
C ILE A 135 15.24 18.64 7.25
N LEU A 136 14.21 17.89 7.64
CA LEU A 136 13.38 18.22 8.80
C LEU A 136 14.12 17.84 10.09
N GLU A 137 13.89 18.63 11.13
CA GLU A 137 14.35 18.35 12.49
C GLU A 137 13.84 16.99 12.98
N SER A 138 14.60 16.35 13.85
CA SER A 138 14.31 14.98 14.33
C SER A 138 12.93 14.88 14.98
N GLU A 139 12.51 15.88 15.75
CA GLU A 139 11.21 15.93 16.43
C GLU A 139 10.04 15.97 15.45
N VAL A 140 10.15 16.77 14.37
CA VAL A 140 9.15 16.83 13.31
C VAL A 140 9.06 15.50 12.55
N ARG A 141 10.22 14.86 12.28
CA ARG A 141 10.26 13.52 11.67
C ARG A 141 9.68 12.45 12.59
N ALA A 142 9.86 12.58 13.91
CA ALA A 142 9.24 11.68 14.87
C ALA A 142 7.71 11.74 14.78
N SER A 143 7.12 12.92 14.56
CA SER A 143 5.68 13.06 14.32
C SER A 143 5.22 12.25 13.09
N ILE A 144 5.99 12.30 11.99
CA ILE A 144 5.70 11.53 10.76
C ILE A 144 5.69 10.01 11.06
N GLN A 145 6.76 9.53 11.70
CA GLN A 145 6.89 8.11 12.04
C GLN A 145 5.81 7.66 13.03
N PHE A 146 5.45 8.50 14.00
CA PHE A 146 4.40 8.22 14.96
C PHE A 146 3.03 8.06 14.28
N ILE A 147 2.66 8.97 13.38
CA ILE A 147 1.40 8.88 12.63
C ILE A 147 1.36 7.64 11.73
N HIS A 148 2.48 7.27 11.10
CA HIS A 148 2.56 6.01 10.36
C HIS A 148 2.30 4.78 11.25
N ARG A 149 2.79 4.77 12.50
CA ARG A 149 2.50 3.68 13.46
C ARG A 149 1.02 3.61 13.83
N ILE A 150 0.38 4.76 14.09
CA ILE A 150 -1.06 4.81 14.37
C ILE A 150 -1.85 4.28 13.16
N GLY A 151 -1.51 4.73 11.95
CA GLY A 151 -2.11 4.21 10.71
C GLY A 151 -1.89 2.71 10.53
N ALA A 152 -0.74 2.17 10.94
CA ALA A 152 -0.44 0.74 10.87
C ALA A 152 -1.36 -0.08 11.78
N ILE A 153 -1.61 0.41 13.00
CA ILE A 153 -2.55 -0.24 13.94
C ILE A 153 -3.96 -0.22 13.36
N LEU A 154 -4.44 0.94 12.89
CA LEU A 154 -5.77 1.06 12.28
C LEU A 154 -5.93 0.13 11.06
N THR A 155 -4.91 0.09 10.19
CA THR A 155 -4.89 -0.79 9.01
C THR A 155 -4.91 -2.26 9.42
N ALA A 156 -4.10 -2.66 10.39
CA ALA A 156 -4.05 -4.04 10.88
C ALA A 156 -5.40 -4.46 11.49
N THR A 157 -5.96 -3.65 12.38
CA THR A 157 -7.27 -3.92 12.99
C THR A 157 -8.37 -4.04 11.94
N TYR A 158 -8.43 -3.11 10.99
CA TYR A 158 -9.43 -3.15 9.92
C TYR A 158 -9.30 -4.40 9.05
N LEU A 159 -8.10 -4.72 8.57
CA LEU A 159 -7.90 -5.85 7.67
C LEU A 159 -8.07 -7.19 8.37
N LEU A 160 -7.66 -7.32 9.64
CA LEU A 160 -7.88 -8.54 10.42
C LEU A 160 -9.35 -8.76 10.71
N THR A 161 -10.10 -7.71 11.07
CA THR A 161 -11.55 -7.82 11.28
C THR A 161 -12.28 -8.18 10.00
N LEU A 162 -12.01 -7.47 8.89
CA LEU A 162 -12.60 -7.77 7.59
C LEU A 162 -12.28 -9.21 7.14
N SER A 163 -11.02 -9.62 7.24
CA SER A 163 -10.59 -10.97 6.85
C SER A 163 -11.27 -12.05 7.68
N SER A 164 -11.35 -11.87 9.00
CA SER A 164 -12.08 -12.79 9.88
C SER A 164 -13.55 -12.89 9.51
N ILE A 165 -14.24 -11.75 9.34
CA ILE A 165 -15.66 -11.73 8.97
C ILE A 165 -15.89 -12.44 7.63
N ILE A 166 -15.04 -12.19 6.63
CA ILE A 166 -15.11 -12.88 5.33
C ILE A 166 -14.96 -14.38 5.52
N VAL A 167 -13.92 -14.83 6.25
CA VAL A 167 -13.62 -16.26 6.46
C VAL A 167 -14.78 -17.01 7.11
N PHE A 168 -15.51 -16.37 8.02
CA PHE A 168 -16.65 -16.99 8.73
C PHE A 168 -17.98 -16.87 7.99
N LYS A 169 -18.20 -15.81 7.20
CA LYS A 169 -19.52 -15.54 6.58
C LYS A 169 -19.63 -15.90 5.11
N THR A 170 -18.53 -16.04 4.37
CA THR A 170 -18.58 -16.40 2.95
C THR A 170 -18.32 -17.89 2.72
N HIS A 171 -18.95 -18.46 1.69
CA HIS A 171 -18.66 -19.84 1.23
C HIS A 171 -17.70 -19.87 0.03
N SER A 172 -17.36 -18.72 -0.56
CA SER A 172 -16.46 -18.64 -1.71
C SER A 172 -15.03 -19.04 -1.33
N ILE A 173 -14.53 -20.14 -1.91
CA ILE A 173 -13.19 -20.67 -1.64
C ILE A 173 -12.08 -19.64 -1.95
N TYR A 174 -12.19 -18.91 -3.06
CA TYR A 174 -11.19 -17.93 -3.46
C TYR A 174 -11.21 -16.69 -2.56
N LEU A 175 -12.40 -16.21 -2.18
CA LEU A 175 -12.51 -15.06 -1.29
C LEU A 175 -11.99 -15.40 0.12
N ARG A 176 -12.30 -16.60 0.65
CA ARG A 176 -11.73 -17.09 1.91
C ARG A 176 -10.21 -17.22 1.86
N ALA A 177 -9.68 -17.82 0.79
CA ALA A 177 -8.24 -17.99 0.62
C ALA A 177 -7.51 -16.64 0.60
N THR A 178 -8.01 -15.68 -0.18
CA THR A 178 -7.41 -14.34 -0.23
C THR A 178 -7.55 -13.60 1.10
N ALA A 179 -8.66 -13.74 1.84
CA ALA A 179 -8.81 -13.18 3.18
C ALA A 179 -7.80 -13.76 4.20
N ILE A 180 -7.58 -15.08 4.20
CA ILE A 180 -6.57 -15.71 5.05
C ILE A 180 -5.17 -15.19 4.70
N ILE A 181 -4.86 -15.09 3.40
CA ILE A 181 -3.58 -14.55 2.94
C ILE A 181 -3.42 -13.09 3.36
N MET A 182 -4.44 -12.24 3.22
CA MET A 182 -4.41 -10.85 3.70
C MET A 182 -4.14 -10.77 5.20
N ALA A 183 -4.81 -11.61 6.00
CA ALA A 183 -4.60 -11.67 7.45
C ALA A 183 -3.15 -12.05 7.80
N MET A 184 -2.57 -13.05 7.14
CA MET A 184 -1.17 -13.43 7.34
C MET A 184 -0.21 -12.32 6.92
N LEU A 185 -0.44 -11.71 5.75
CA LEU A 185 0.42 -10.64 5.23
C LEU A 185 0.37 -9.39 6.10
N VAL A 186 -0.78 -8.99 6.65
CA VAL A 186 -0.85 -7.81 7.51
C VAL A 186 -0.17 -8.03 8.86
N LEU A 187 -0.24 -9.24 9.43
CA LEU A 187 0.52 -9.59 10.63
C LEU A 187 2.02 -9.56 10.36
N LEU A 188 2.45 -10.14 9.24
CA LEU A 188 3.84 -10.09 8.81
C LEU A 188 4.30 -8.64 8.58
N GLN A 189 3.49 -7.82 7.91
CA GLN A 189 3.78 -6.41 7.65
C GLN A 189 3.99 -5.62 8.94
N PHE A 190 3.07 -5.78 9.90
CA PHE A 190 3.14 -5.12 11.19
C PHE A 190 4.41 -5.53 11.97
N THR A 191 4.73 -6.83 11.95
CA THR A 191 5.92 -7.38 12.59
C THR A 191 7.20 -6.83 11.96
N LEU A 192 7.31 -6.84 10.62
CA LEU A 192 8.44 -6.26 9.90
C LEU A 192 8.58 -4.75 10.17
N GLY A 193 7.47 -4.03 10.34
CA GLY A 193 7.47 -2.61 10.72
C GLY A 193 8.09 -2.39 12.11
N ILE A 194 7.73 -3.20 13.09
CA ILE A 194 8.34 -3.18 14.43
C ILE A 194 9.83 -3.50 14.35
N MET A 195 10.20 -4.56 13.61
CA MET A 195 11.59 -4.97 13.44
C MET A 195 12.45 -3.87 12.81
N ASN A 196 11.91 -3.12 11.84
CA ASN A 196 12.59 -1.98 11.23
C ASN A 196 12.96 -0.90 12.26
N VAL A 197 12.14 -0.67 13.27
CA VAL A 197 12.45 0.30 14.33
C VAL A 197 13.45 -0.28 15.33
N ILE A 198 13.19 -1.50 15.83
CA ILE A 198 14.00 -2.11 16.89
C ILE A 198 15.43 -2.37 16.40
N HIS A 199 15.60 -2.81 15.15
CA HIS A 199 16.91 -3.12 14.58
C HIS A 199 17.53 -1.97 13.77
N LEU A 200 17.00 -0.75 13.89
CA LEU A 200 17.57 0.47 13.27
C LEU A 200 17.66 0.38 11.72
N LEU A 201 16.54 0.05 11.08
CA LEU A 201 16.35 -0.04 9.62
C LEU A 201 17.35 -0.94 8.90
N PRO A 202 17.47 -2.24 9.26
CA PRO A 202 18.32 -3.15 8.51
C PRO A 202 17.75 -3.33 7.10
N LEU A 203 18.59 -3.13 6.08
CA LEU A 203 18.17 -3.08 4.68
C LEU A 203 17.29 -4.27 4.26
N LYS A 204 17.63 -5.48 4.70
CA LYS A 204 16.86 -6.70 4.39
C LYS A 204 15.43 -6.62 4.91
N VAL A 205 15.21 -6.10 6.12
CA VAL A 205 13.87 -5.97 6.73
C VAL A 205 13.11 -4.82 6.07
N ALA A 206 13.78 -3.71 5.77
CA ALA A 206 13.16 -2.58 5.07
C ALA A 206 12.67 -2.98 3.67
N VAL A 207 13.48 -3.74 2.92
CA VAL A 207 13.11 -4.28 1.61
C VAL A 207 11.96 -5.29 1.75
N ALA A 208 12.04 -6.23 2.70
CA ALA A 208 10.98 -7.19 2.95
C ALA A 208 9.65 -6.51 3.31
N HIS A 209 9.69 -5.47 4.15
CA HIS A 209 8.51 -4.69 4.54
C HIS A 209 7.86 -4.00 3.33
N ASN A 210 8.64 -3.49 2.38
CA ASN A 210 8.08 -2.93 1.13
C ASN A 210 7.51 -4.02 0.21
N GLY A 211 8.19 -5.16 0.10
CA GLY A 211 7.73 -6.29 -0.70
C GLY A 211 6.40 -6.86 -0.18
N VAL A 212 6.27 -7.04 1.14
CA VAL A 212 5.04 -7.53 1.77
C VAL A 212 3.91 -6.51 1.64
N ALA A 213 4.18 -5.20 1.71
CA ALA A 213 3.17 -4.17 1.41
C ALA A 213 2.62 -4.29 -0.02
N ALA A 214 3.51 -4.48 -1.01
CA ALA A 214 3.12 -4.65 -2.40
C ALA A 214 2.27 -5.92 -2.59
N LEU A 215 2.65 -7.03 -1.97
CA LEU A 215 1.88 -8.28 -1.98
C LEU A 215 0.52 -8.11 -1.31
N LEU A 216 0.44 -7.43 -0.17
CA LEU A 216 -0.82 -7.17 0.54
C LEU A 216 -1.79 -6.37 -0.35
N LEU A 217 -1.31 -5.30 -1.00
CA LEU A 217 -2.11 -4.53 -1.94
C LEU A 217 -2.56 -5.38 -3.14
N ALA A 218 -1.66 -6.20 -3.70
CA ALA A 218 -1.98 -7.09 -4.80
C ALA A 218 -3.07 -8.11 -4.44
N VAL A 219 -2.97 -8.73 -3.25
CA VAL A 219 -3.99 -9.66 -2.77
C VAL A 219 -5.33 -8.95 -2.57
N ALA A 220 -5.35 -7.71 -2.06
CA ALA A 220 -6.59 -6.95 -1.93
C ALA A 220 -7.29 -6.68 -3.28
N PHE A 221 -6.51 -6.37 -4.33
CA PHE A 221 -7.02 -6.23 -5.71
C PHE A 221 -7.56 -7.55 -6.28
N CYS A 222 -6.89 -8.67 -5.97
CA CYS A 222 -7.33 -10.01 -6.32
C CYS A 222 -8.62 -10.40 -5.58
N SER A 223 -8.75 -10.09 -4.29
CA SER A 223 -10.00 -10.30 -3.52
C SER A 223 -11.16 -9.55 -4.18
N LEU A 224 -10.96 -8.29 -4.58
CA LEU A 224 -11.98 -7.52 -5.28
C LEU A 224 -12.38 -8.16 -6.61
N HIS A 225 -11.44 -8.74 -7.36
CA HIS A 225 -11.73 -9.50 -8.59
C HIS A 225 -12.65 -10.70 -8.31
N PHE A 226 -12.39 -11.47 -7.25
CA PHE A 226 -13.21 -12.63 -6.90
C PHE A 226 -14.63 -12.32 -6.41
N THR A 227 -14.95 -11.06 -6.11
CA THR A 227 -16.32 -10.61 -5.78
C THR A 227 -17.14 -10.13 -6.99
N GLN A 228 -16.51 -10.13 -8.17
CA GLN A 228 -17.14 -9.73 -9.42
C GLN A 228 -17.39 -10.99 -10.24
N ASP A 229 -18.66 -11.31 -10.43
CA ASP A 229 -19.03 -12.21 -11.52
C ASP A 229 -19.12 -11.36 -12.78
N LYS A 230 -18.22 -11.63 -13.73
CA LYS A 230 -18.43 -11.16 -15.08
C LYS A 230 -19.21 -12.25 -15.80
N GLU A 231 -20.53 -12.26 -15.61
CA GLU A 231 -21.37 -12.60 -16.75
C GLU A 231 -21.05 -11.56 -17.81
N VAL A 232 -20.66 -12.04 -18.98
CA VAL A 232 -20.46 -11.19 -20.16
C VAL A 232 -21.77 -10.42 -20.32
N SER A 233 -21.78 -9.12 -20.04
CA SER A 233 -22.93 -8.27 -20.30
C SER A 233 -23.04 -8.13 -21.82
N HIS A 234 -23.59 -9.14 -22.47
CA HIS A 234 -24.29 -8.96 -23.72
C HIS A 234 -25.61 -8.27 -23.37
N ALA A 235 -25.55 -6.94 -23.23
CA ALA A 235 -26.72 -6.09 -23.29
C ALA A 235 -26.54 -5.22 -24.53
N TYR A 236 -27.25 -5.64 -25.58
CA TYR A 236 -27.70 -4.96 -26.80
C TYR A 236 -27.24 -3.51 -27.03
#